data_AF-A0A6N7AYD3-F1
#
_entry.id   AF-A0A6N7AYD3-F1
#
_cell.length_a   1.000
_cell.length_b   1.000
_cell.length_c   1.000
_cell.angle_alpha   90.00
_cell.angle_beta   90.00
_cell.angle_gamma   90.00
#
_symmetry.space_group_name_H-M   'P 1'
#
loop_
_entity.id
_entity.type
_entity.pdbx_description
1 polymer ?
#
loop_
_entity_poly.entity_id
_entity_poly.type
_entity_poly.pdbx_seq_one_letter_code
_entity_poly.pdbx_strand_id
1 'polypeptide(L)'
;MEPEDRCRYLETLDTVKKKTRCQVYAYCLMRNHVHLVIAEGDDDNIGEIMRRLGSSYVYWYNHKYERVGYLFQDRFLSEPIESEPYLIAAVRYVHQNPIKAGITTECAHYVWSSYLAYTTGKEHRGELTDTAFALGVTGGLQQFVEFHGETSKYDFQDVEDSANASTAEVLAAVQLIMGGHPVGMLKEMNPTERNRVLRELKTIPGVSSAKIARLVGLGRKVVERA
;
A
#
# COMPACT_ATOMS: atom_id res chain seq x y z
N MET A 1 -3.31 2.28 -6.78
CA MET A 1 -2.24 2.60 -7.75
C MET A 1 -2.27 1.57 -8.85
N GLU A 2 -2.35 1.99 -10.11
CA GLU A 2 -2.17 1.13 -11.28
C GLU A 2 -0.67 0.80 -11.49
N PRO A 3 -0.29 -0.22 -12.28
CA PRO A 3 1.11 -0.55 -12.55
C PRO A 3 1.97 0.63 -12.99
N GLU A 4 1.46 1.46 -13.90
CA GLU A 4 2.17 2.65 -14.40
C GLU A 4 2.38 3.69 -13.29
N ASP A 5 1.41 3.85 -12.39
CA ASP A 5 1.53 4.76 -11.24
C ASP A 5 2.67 4.32 -10.32
N ARG A 6 2.82 3.00 -10.12
CA ARG A 6 3.90 2.44 -9.31
C ARG A 6 5.26 2.62 -9.98
N CYS A 7 5.36 2.36 -11.28
CA CYS A 7 6.59 2.64 -12.05
C CYS A 7 7.00 4.11 -11.89
N ARG A 8 6.05 5.04 -12.03
CA ARG A 8 6.33 6.46 -11.89
C ARG A 8 6.74 6.86 -10.47
N TYR A 9 6.11 6.26 -9.46
CA TYR A 9 6.51 6.48 -8.07
C TYR A 9 7.97 6.07 -7.86
N LEU A 10 8.37 4.89 -8.37
CA LEU A 10 9.75 4.40 -8.27
C LEU A 10 10.75 5.26 -9.06
N GLU A 11 10.38 5.77 -10.23
CA GLU A 11 11.20 6.76 -10.96
C GLU A 11 11.42 8.04 -10.16
N THR A 12 10.35 8.50 -9.49
CA THR A 12 10.41 9.70 -8.66
C THR A 12 11.29 9.46 -7.45
N LEU A 13 11.17 8.28 -6.82
CA LEU A 13 12.00 7.87 -5.69
C LEU A 13 13.49 7.78 -6.09
N ASP A 14 13.83 7.19 -7.23
CA ASP A 14 15.20 7.15 -7.76
C ASP A 14 15.77 8.55 -8.00
N THR A 15 14.96 9.46 -8.57
CA THR A 15 15.36 10.86 -8.78
C THR A 15 15.62 11.57 -7.45
N VAL A 16 14.76 11.35 -6.46
CA VAL A 16 14.92 11.91 -5.11
C VAL A 16 16.16 11.33 -4.43
N LYS A 17 16.34 10.00 -4.45
CA LYS A 17 17.51 9.29 -3.91
C LYS A 17 18.81 9.91 -4.42
N LYS A 18 18.93 10.09 -5.73
CA LYS A 18 20.13 10.69 -6.35
C LYS A 18 20.36 12.14 -5.93
N LYS A 19 19.28 12.92 -5.77
CA LYS A 19 19.36 14.34 -5.43
C LYS A 19 19.71 14.57 -3.96
N THR A 20 19.15 13.80 -3.06
CA THR A 20 19.33 13.95 -1.61
C THR A 20 20.47 13.07 -1.07
N ARG A 21 20.99 12.17 -1.91
CA ARG A 21 21.99 11.16 -1.54
C ARG A 21 21.54 10.27 -0.38
N CYS A 22 20.21 10.13 -0.19
CA CYS A 22 19.66 9.24 0.81
C CYS A 22 19.85 7.77 0.40
N GLN A 23 19.76 6.87 1.37
CA GLN A 23 19.77 5.42 1.12
C GLN A 23 18.36 4.87 1.24
N VAL A 24 18.00 3.92 0.37
CA VAL A 24 16.71 3.23 0.38
C VAL A 24 16.97 1.76 0.68
N TYR A 25 16.73 1.33 1.91
CA TYR A 25 16.94 -0.05 2.33
C TYR A 25 15.79 -0.98 1.91
N ALA A 26 14.56 -0.48 1.93
CA ALA A 26 13.40 -1.25 1.48
C ALA A 26 12.24 -0.35 1.03
N TYR A 27 11.41 -0.89 0.13
CA TYR A 27 10.13 -0.31 -0.24
C TYR A 27 9.07 -1.39 -0.48
N CYS A 28 7.81 -1.03 -0.29
CA CYS A 28 6.65 -1.82 -0.72
C CYS A 28 5.51 -0.89 -1.13
N LEU A 29 5.08 -0.95 -2.40
CA LEU A 29 4.02 -0.12 -2.96
C LEU A 29 2.70 -0.88 -2.94
N MET A 30 1.96 -0.74 -1.84
CA MET A 30 0.65 -1.33 -1.65
C MET A 30 -0.40 -0.70 -2.59
N ARG A 31 -1.66 -1.14 -2.52
CA ARG A 31 -2.71 -0.62 -3.42
C ARG A 31 -3.09 0.83 -3.11
N ASN A 32 -3.07 1.19 -1.84
CA ASN A 32 -3.59 2.43 -1.24
C ASN A 32 -2.54 3.25 -0.47
N HIS A 33 -1.38 2.66 -0.12
CA HIS A 33 -0.31 3.32 0.61
C HIS A 33 1.08 2.76 0.19
N VAL A 34 2.16 3.32 0.75
CA VAL A 34 3.54 2.92 0.45
C VAL A 34 4.32 2.83 1.75
N HIS A 35 5.10 1.77 1.94
CA HIS A 35 6.10 1.66 3.01
C HIS A 35 7.50 1.90 2.45
N LEU A 36 8.33 2.61 3.21
CA LEU A 36 9.71 2.94 2.86
C LEU A 36 10.60 2.80 4.11
N VAL A 37 11.81 2.25 3.92
CA VAL A 37 12.90 2.30 4.90
C VAL A 37 14.02 3.11 4.27
N ILE A 38 14.26 4.30 4.80
CA ILE A 38 15.19 5.29 4.24
C ILE A 38 16.15 5.75 5.34
N ALA A 39 17.42 5.88 5.00
CA ALA A 39 18.36 6.68 5.80
C ALA A 39 18.63 8.02 5.10
N GLU A 40 18.62 9.08 5.90
CA GLU A 40 18.93 10.45 5.47
C GLU A 40 20.33 10.51 4.84
N GLY A 41 20.48 11.38 3.84
CA GLY A 41 21.79 11.77 3.32
C GLY A 41 22.32 13.00 4.07
N ASP A 42 23.44 13.57 3.61
CA ASP A 42 24.07 14.70 4.31
C ASP A 42 23.23 16.00 4.30
N ASP A 43 22.41 16.21 3.26
CA ASP A 43 21.85 17.53 2.92
C ASP A 43 20.33 17.69 3.17
N ASP A 44 19.59 16.59 3.31
CA ASP A 44 18.12 16.61 3.43
C ASP A 44 17.66 15.60 4.51
N ASN A 45 16.81 16.06 5.43
CA ASN A 45 16.12 15.19 6.39
C ASN A 45 14.96 14.43 5.74
N ILE A 46 14.38 13.45 6.45
CA ILE A 46 13.24 12.63 5.99
C ILE A 46 12.07 13.51 5.55
N GLY A 47 11.78 14.59 6.27
CA GLY A 47 10.70 15.51 5.92
C GLY A 47 10.88 16.14 4.54
N GLU A 48 12.08 16.58 4.21
CA GLU A 48 12.42 17.15 2.89
C GLU A 48 12.41 16.09 1.78
N ILE A 49 12.94 14.90 2.05
CA ILE A 49 12.90 13.75 1.12
C ILE A 49 11.43 13.44 0.77
N MET A 50 10.58 13.27 1.78
CA MET A 50 9.15 12.97 1.60
C MET A 50 8.40 14.11 0.92
N ARG A 51 8.73 15.37 1.22
CA ARG A 51 8.14 16.53 0.54
C ARG A 51 8.48 16.53 -0.95
N ARG A 52 9.73 16.29 -1.32
CA ARG A 52 10.17 16.24 -2.73
C ARG A 52 9.49 15.08 -3.47
N LEU A 53 9.49 13.89 -2.88
CA LEU A 53 8.86 12.69 -3.43
C LEU A 53 7.36 12.88 -3.63
N GLY A 54 6.67 13.29 -2.57
CA GLY A 54 5.23 13.50 -2.58
C GLY A 54 4.81 14.57 -3.58
N SER A 55 5.46 15.74 -3.57
CA SER A 55 5.09 16.86 -4.45
C SER A 55 5.28 16.50 -5.93
N SER A 56 6.40 15.86 -6.27
CA SER A 56 6.70 15.47 -7.66
C SER A 56 5.71 14.40 -8.16
N TYR A 57 5.44 13.38 -7.35
CA TYR A 57 4.52 12.32 -7.71
C TYR A 57 3.07 12.82 -7.81
N VAL A 58 2.60 13.64 -6.84
CA VAL A 58 1.26 14.23 -6.86
C VAL A 58 1.06 15.11 -8.09
N TYR A 59 2.06 15.94 -8.45
CA TYR A 59 2.00 16.78 -9.65
C TYR A 59 1.77 15.94 -10.90
N TRP A 60 2.57 14.88 -11.10
CA TRP A 60 2.40 13.98 -12.23
C TRP A 60 1.04 13.26 -12.20
N TYR A 61 0.63 12.75 -11.03
CA TYR A 61 -0.60 11.97 -10.88
C TYR A 61 -1.83 12.84 -11.20
N ASN A 62 -1.87 14.07 -10.67
CA ASN A 62 -2.93 15.02 -10.94
C ASN A 62 -3.00 15.40 -12.42
N HIS A 63 -1.86 15.60 -13.06
CA HIS A 63 -1.81 15.84 -14.50
C HIS A 63 -2.32 14.65 -15.31
N LYS A 64 -1.89 13.42 -15.00
CA LYS A 64 -2.31 12.19 -15.68
C LYS A 64 -3.82 11.94 -15.60
N TYR A 65 -4.41 12.17 -14.42
CA TYR A 65 -5.82 11.85 -14.15
C TYR A 65 -6.73 13.08 -14.21
N GLU A 66 -6.23 14.23 -14.68
CA GLU A 66 -6.95 15.51 -14.75
C GLU A 66 -7.60 15.89 -13.40
N ARG A 67 -6.90 15.61 -12.31
CA ARG A 67 -7.35 15.89 -10.94
C ARG A 67 -6.76 17.19 -10.41
N VAL A 68 -7.46 17.78 -9.46
CA VAL A 68 -6.99 18.93 -8.68
C VAL A 68 -7.09 18.59 -7.18
N GLY A 69 -6.13 19.08 -6.40
CA GLY A 69 -6.10 18.91 -4.94
C GLY A 69 -5.17 17.81 -4.45
N TYR A 70 -5.39 17.38 -3.21
CA TYR A 70 -4.54 16.43 -2.51
C TYR A 70 -4.75 14.98 -2.99
N LEU A 71 -3.65 14.24 -3.12
CA LEU A 71 -3.66 12.80 -3.40
C LEU A 71 -3.52 11.98 -2.12
N PHE A 72 -2.55 12.32 -1.28
CA PHE A 72 -2.34 11.70 0.02
C PHE A 72 -3.34 12.28 1.03
N GLN A 73 -3.94 11.41 1.84
CA GLN A 73 -4.99 11.78 2.78
C GLN A 73 -4.42 12.52 4.01
N ASP A 74 -3.25 12.09 4.48
CA ASP A 74 -2.59 12.61 5.67
C ASP A 74 -1.08 12.81 5.43
N ARG A 75 -0.39 13.34 6.45
CA ARG A 75 1.08 13.38 6.49
C ARG A 75 1.63 11.95 6.59
N PHE A 76 2.88 11.79 6.17
CA PHE A 76 3.58 10.52 6.37
C PHE A 76 3.73 10.23 7.87
N LEU A 77 3.68 8.95 8.21
CA LEU A 77 4.08 8.45 9.51
C LEU A 77 5.55 8.06 9.43
N SER A 78 6.31 8.30 10.49
CA SER A 78 7.74 7.98 10.55
C SER A 78 8.12 7.51 11.94
N GLU A 79 8.92 6.46 11.98
CA GLU A 79 9.49 5.89 13.20
C GLU A 79 11.01 5.81 13.03
N PRO A 80 11.81 6.35 13.98
CA PRO A 80 13.26 6.31 13.88
C PRO A 80 13.77 4.88 14.07
N ILE A 81 14.81 4.52 13.30
CA ILE A 81 15.49 3.24 13.41
C ILE A 81 16.89 3.48 13.95
N GLU A 82 17.12 3.08 15.21
CA GLU A 82 18.36 3.40 15.94
C GLU A 82 19.30 2.20 16.14
N SER A 83 18.95 1.01 15.62
CA SER A 83 19.80 -0.18 15.73
C SER A 83 19.72 -1.08 14.50
N GLU A 84 20.81 -1.80 14.22
CA GLU A 84 20.87 -2.74 13.11
C GLU A 84 19.80 -3.86 13.20
N PRO A 85 19.58 -4.52 14.36
CA PRO A 85 18.52 -5.53 14.46
C PRO A 85 17.13 -4.95 14.14
N TYR A 86 16.89 -3.70 14.55
CA TYR A 86 15.63 -3.02 14.26
C TYR A 86 15.48 -2.68 12.78
N LEU A 87 16.57 -2.25 12.12
CA LEU A 87 16.59 -2.03 10.68
C LEU A 87 16.22 -3.28 9.90
N ILE A 88 16.84 -4.41 10.23
CA ILE A 88 16.58 -5.68 9.53
C ILE A 88 15.14 -6.16 9.78
N ALA A 89 14.63 -5.98 11.00
CA ALA A 89 13.23 -6.24 11.30
C ALA A 89 12.27 -5.36 10.48
N ALA A 90 12.59 -4.07 10.30
CA ALA A 90 11.80 -3.13 9.50
C ALA A 90 11.82 -3.51 8.01
N VAL A 91 12.99 -3.89 7.47
CA VAL A 91 13.13 -4.39 6.10
C VAL A 91 12.24 -5.62 5.87
N ARG A 92 12.28 -6.61 6.78
CA ARG A 92 11.40 -7.77 6.72
C ARG A 92 9.93 -7.37 6.79
N TYR A 93 9.57 -6.51 7.73
CA TYR A 93 8.19 -6.03 7.87
C TYR A 93 7.70 -5.40 6.56
N VAL A 94 8.47 -4.50 5.95
CA VAL A 94 8.12 -3.90 4.65
C VAL A 94 7.92 -4.95 3.56
N HIS A 95 8.79 -5.95 3.46
CA HIS A 95 8.65 -7.03 2.46
C HIS A 95 7.49 -7.99 2.76
N GLN A 96 7.14 -8.21 4.03
CA GLN A 96 6.05 -9.09 4.46
C GLN A 96 4.67 -8.40 4.43
N ASN A 97 4.58 -7.08 4.25
CA ASN A 97 3.30 -6.36 4.19
C ASN A 97 2.29 -6.95 3.19
N PRO A 98 2.68 -7.31 1.96
CA PRO A 98 1.77 -7.99 1.03
C PRO A 98 1.24 -9.34 1.54
N ILE A 99 2.01 -10.06 2.37
CA ILE A 99 1.59 -11.30 3.02
C ILE A 99 0.60 -11.00 4.15
N LYS A 100 0.93 -10.03 5.01
CA LYS A 100 0.05 -9.55 6.10
C LYS A 100 -1.31 -9.10 5.56
N ALA A 101 -1.32 -8.47 4.39
CA ALA A 101 -2.53 -8.01 3.70
C ALA A 101 -3.27 -9.12 2.91
N GLY A 102 -2.77 -10.37 2.91
CA GLY A 102 -3.36 -11.49 2.17
C GLY A 102 -3.28 -11.36 0.65
N ILE A 103 -2.40 -10.52 0.11
CA ILE A 103 -2.23 -10.29 -1.34
C ILE A 103 -1.42 -11.43 -1.97
N THR A 104 -0.47 -11.98 -1.22
CA THR A 104 0.40 -13.09 -1.63
C THR A 104 0.75 -13.97 -0.44
N THR A 105 1.23 -15.19 -0.69
CA THR A 105 1.76 -16.11 0.33
C THR A 105 3.27 -15.96 0.54
N GLU A 106 3.99 -15.36 -0.42
CA GLU A 106 5.45 -15.25 -0.40
C GLU A 106 5.91 -13.87 -0.86
N CYS A 107 6.99 -13.36 -0.26
CA CYS A 107 7.55 -12.04 -0.57
C CYS A 107 7.96 -11.95 -2.05
N ALA A 108 8.53 -13.02 -2.61
CA ALA A 108 9.02 -13.08 -3.99
C ALA A 108 7.92 -12.89 -5.04
N HIS A 109 6.66 -13.22 -4.72
CA HIS A 109 5.54 -13.09 -5.65
C HIS A 109 5.01 -11.65 -5.76
N TYR A 110 5.34 -10.76 -4.81
CA TYR A 110 4.92 -9.36 -4.87
C TYR A 110 5.99 -8.46 -5.49
N VAL A 111 5.89 -8.29 -6.81
CA VAL A 111 6.88 -7.56 -7.61
C VAL A 111 7.00 -6.07 -7.26
N TRP A 112 6.02 -5.48 -6.57
CA TRP A 112 6.03 -4.05 -6.21
C TRP A 112 6.69 -3.78 -4.86
N SER A 113 7.59 -4.67 -4.44
CA SER A 113 8.48 -4.50 -3.29
C SER A 113 9.94 -4.59 -3.71
N SER A 114 10.85 -4.19 -2.83
CA SER A 114 12.29 -4.34 -3.02
C SER A 114 12.82 -5.76 -2.75
N TYR A 115 12.00 -6.74 -2.39
CA TYR A 115 12.49 -8.08 -2.00
C TYR A 115 13.29 -8.78 -3.12
N LEU A 116 12.92 -8.57 -4.38
CA LEU A 116 13.62 -9.13 -5.53
C LEU A 116 15.00 -8.49 -5.77
N ALA A 117 15.23 -7.26 -5.29
CA ALA A 117 16.55 -6.63 -5.31
C ALA A 117 17.54 -7.44 -4.48
N TYR A 118 17.13 -7.87 -3.29
CA TYR A 118 17.94 -8.68 -2.40
C TYR A 118 18.23 -10.08 -2.94
N THR A 119 17.21 -10.74 -3.49
CA THR A 119 17.28 -12.17 -3.82
C THR A 119 17.76 -12.46 -5.23
N THR A 120 17.55 -11.53 -6.16
CA THR A 120 17.87 -11.76 -7.58
C THR A 120 18.68 -10.62 -8.21
N GLY A 121 18.90 -9.51 -7.50
CA GLY A 121 19.47 -8.28 -8.06
C GLY A 121 18.57 -7.59 -9.08
N LYS A 122 17.29 -8.02 -9.20
CA LYS A 122 16.34 -7.42 -10.14
C LYS A 122 15.50 -6.37 -9.45
N GLU A 123 15.44 -5.19 -10.05
CA GLU A 123 14.63 -4.07 -9.60
C GLU A 123 13.88 -3.46 -10.77
N HIS A 124 12.79 -2.74 -10.50
CA HIS A 124 12.06 -1.99 -11.54
C HIS A 124 12.88 -0.83 -12.10
N ARG A 125 13.80 -0.27 -11.31
CA ARG A 125 14.60 0.91 -11.67
C ARG A 125 15.99 0.87 -11.05
N GLY A 126 17.00 0.69 -11.89
CA GLY A 126 18.41 0.89 -11.52
C GLY A 126 18.83 0.12 -10.27
N GLU A 127 19.76 0.71 -9.53
CA GLU A 127 20.18 0.29 -8.18
C GLU A 127 19.48 1.19 -7.15
N LEU A 128 18.15 1.11 -7.11
CA LEU A 128 17.34 1.89 -6.20
C LEU A 128 17.52 1.39 -4.76
N THR A 129 17.69 0.08 -4.56
CA THR A 129 17.75 -0.53 -3.22
C THR A 129 19.19 -0.73 -2.75
N ASP A 130 19.52 -0.19 -1.57
CA ASP A 130 20.83 -0.35 -0.93
C ASP A 130 20.88 -1.64 -0.11
N THR A 131 21.09 -2.78 -0.79
CA THR A 131 20.96 -4.11 -0.18
C THR A 131 22.18 -4.54 0.66
N ALA A 132 23.36 -4.00 0.36
CA ALA A 132 24.63 -4.51 0.88
C ALA A 132 24.72 -4.48 2.41
N PHE A 133 24.27 -3.38 3.04
CA PHE A 133 24.30 -3.25 4.49
C PHE A 133 23.40 -4.28 5.16
N ALA A 134 22.15 -4.38 4.71
CA ALA A 134 21.18 -5.29 5.31
C ALA A 134 21.58 -6.77 5.12
N LEU A 135 22.12 -7.12 3.95
CA LEU A 135 22.70 -8.45 3.72
C LEU A 135 23.92 -8.72 4.61
N GLY A 136 24.76 -7.71 4.85
CA GLY A 136 25.91 -7.81 5.74
C GLY A 136 25.50 -8.09 7.18
N VAL A 137 24.53 -7.35 7.70
CA VAL A 137 24.00 -7.52 9.07
C VAL A 137 23.34 -8.90 9.25
N THR A 138 22.60 -9.39 8.25
CA THR A 138 21.99 -10.73 8.34
C THR A 138 22.99 -11.88 8.19
N GLY A 139 24.21 -11.63 7.69
CA GLY A 139 25.21 -12.65 7.44
C GLY A 139 25.14 -13.27 6.03
N GLY A 140 24.47 -12.61 5.09
CA GLY A 140 24.37 -13.01 3.69
C GLY A 140 22.94 -13.29 3.21
N LEU A 141 22.83 -13.63 1.91
CA LEU A 141 21.54 -13.86 1.25
C LEU A 141 20.75 -15.01 1.86
N GLN A 142 21.41 -16.13 2.18
CA GLN A 142 20.72 -17.30 2.72
C GLN A 142 20.05 -16.98 4.06
N GLN A 143 20.81 -16.37 4.98
CA GLN A 143 20.32 -15.95 6.29
C GLN A 143 19.27 -14.85 6.18
N PHE A 144 19.39 -13.95 5.20
CA PHE A 144 18.36 -12.95 4.91
C PHE A 144 17.03 -13.60 4.52
N VAL A 145 17.06 -14.60 3.63
CA VAL A 145 15.86 -15.34 3.20
C VAL A 145 15.24 -16.12 4.37
N GLU A 146 16.06 -16.81 5.16
CA GLU A 146 15.62 -17.53 6.37
C GLU A 146 14.96 -16.57 7.37
N PHE A 147 15.59 -15.42 7.65
CA PHE A 147 15.05 -14.38 8.52
C PHE A 147 13.70 -13.84 8.04
N HIS A 148 13.50 -13.73 6.72
CA HIS A 148 12.22 -13.30 6.11
C HIS A 148 11.11 -14.36 6.19
N GLY A 149 11.46 -15.62 6.48
CA GLY A 149 10.48 -16.68 6.76
C GLY A 149 9.92 -16.65 8.18
N GLU A 150 10.54 -15.87 9.08
CA GLU A 150 10.13 -15.77 10.48
C GLU A 150 9.04 -14.71 10.71
N THR A 151 8.26 -14.90 11.77
CA THR A 151 7.34 -13.89 12.29
C THR A 151 8.12 -12.79 13.03
N SER A 152 7.78 -11.53 12.75
CA SER A 152 8.36 -10.40 13.48
C SER A 152 8.00 -10.42 14.97
N LYS A 153 8.98 -10.10 15.82
CA LYS A 153 8.78 -9.83 17.25
C LYS A 153 8.51 -8.34 17.55
N TYR A 154 8.72 -7.49 16.56
CA TYR A 154 8.50 -6.04 16.63
C TYR A 154 7.13 -5.71 16.05
N ASP A 155 6.45 -4.78 16.72
CA ASP A 155 5.24 -4.14 16.22
C ASP A 155 5.66 -2.79 15.61
N PHE A 156 5.30 -2.57 14.35
CA PHE A 156 5.66 -1.37 13.60
C PHE A 156 4.42 -0.50 13.41
N GLN A 157 4.59 0.82 13.44
CA GLN A 157 3.48 1.72 13.13
C GLN A 157 2.99 1.48 11.69
N ASP A 158 1.70 1.19 11.56
CA ASP A 158 1.08 0.82 10.29
C ASP A 158 -0.14 1.69 10.00
N VAL A 159 -0.35 2.02 8.72
CA VAL A 159 -1.65 2.53 8.28
C VAL A 159 -2.48 1.30 8.01
N GLU A 160 -3.51 1.05 8.82
CA GLU A 160 -4.38 -0.10 8.62
C GLU A 160 -4.73 -0.21 7.13
N ASP A 161 -4.32 -1.34 6.54
CA ASP A 161 -4.93 -1.79 5.32
C ASP A 161 -6.40 -1.90 5.63
N SER A 162 -7.17 -0.87 5.27
CA SER A 162 -8.60 -1.06 5.08
C SER A 162 -8.66 -2.24 4.13
N ALA A 163 -8.98 -3.42 4.68
CA ALA A 163 -9.22 -4.61 3.91
C ALA A 163 -10.04 -4.13 2.71
N ASN A 164 -9.72 -4.53 1.50
CA ASN A 164 -10.48 -4.03 0.37
C ASN A 164 -11.13 -5.25 -0.22
N ALA A 165 -12.21 -5.71 0.41
CA ALA A 165 -12.92 -6.92 0.03
C ALA A 165 -13.10 -6.91 -1.48
N SER A 166 -12.59 -7.92 -2.18
CA SER A 166 -12.55 -7.95 -3.64
C SER A 166 -13.92 -7.64 -4.24
N THR A 167 -13.95 -7.11 -5.47
CA THR A 167 -15.23 -6.85 -6.15
C THR A 167 -16.12 -8.10 -6.18
N ALA A 168 -15.52 -9.29 -6.31
CA ALA A 168 -16.23 -10.56 -6.28
C ALA A 168 -16.86 -10.84 -4.90
N GLU A 169 -16.13 -10.62 -3.80
CA GLU A 169 -16.65 -10.79 -2.44
C GLU A 169 -17.81 -9.84 -2.14
N VAL A 170 -17.69 -8.57 -2.55
CA VAL A 170 -18.78 -7.61 -2.36
C VAL A 170 -20.00 -7.99 -3.19
N LEU A 171 -19.82 -8.39 -4.45
CA LEU A 171 -20.94 -8.83 -5.30
C LEU A 171 -21.60 -10.10 -4.77
N ALA A 172 -20.83 -11.07 -4.29
CA ALA A 172 -21.37 -12.28 -3.68
C ALA A 172 -22.19 -11.97 -2.42
N ALA A 173 -21.69 -11.07 -1.57
CA ALA A 173 -22.41 -10.64 -0.38
C ALA A 173 -23.69 -9.85 -0.73
N VAL A 174 -23.64 -8.96 -1.74
CA VAL A 174 -24.83 -8.28 -2.26
C VAL A 174 -25.85 -9.31 -2.75
N GLN A 175 -25.45 -10.30 -3.55
CA GLN A 175 -26.35 -11.32 -4.08
C GLN A 175 -27.01 -12.13 -2.95
N LEU A 176 -26.25 -12.48 -1.91
CA LEU A 176 -26.74 -13.22 -0.74
C LEU A 176 -27.76 -12.41 0.07
N ILE A 177 -27.43 -11.15 0.39
CA ILE A 177 -28.30 -10.24 1.16
C ILE A 177 -29.58 -9.90 0.37
N MET A 178 -29.45 -9.76 -0.95
CA MET A 178 -30.57 -9.51 -1.86
C MET A 178 -31.39 -10.78 -2.14
N GLY A 179 -31.08 -11.93 -1.54
CA GLY A 179 -31.85 -13.16 -1.73
C GLY A 179 -31.88 -13.65 -3.19
N GLY A 180 -30.83 -13.35 -3.96
CA GLY A 180 -30.77 -13.68 -5.39
C GLY A 180 -31.39 -12.63 -6.33
N HIS A 181 -31.98 -11.56 -5.81
CA HIS A 181 -32.50 -10.47 -6.64
C HIS A 181 -31.38 -9.66 -7.32
N PRO A 182 -31.61 -9.12 -8.54
CA PRO A 182 -30.63 -8.28 -9.22
C PRO A 182 -30.30 -7.00 -8.43
N VAL A 183 -29.01 -6.65 -8.40
CA VAL A 183 -28.48 -5.46 -7.69
C VAL A 183 -29.19 -4.16 -8.12
N GLY A 184 -29.64 -4.07 -9.37
CA GLY A 184 -30.37 -2.91 -9.91
C GLY A 184 -31.66 -2.58 -9.14
N MET A 185 -32.30 -3.57 -8.51
CA MET A 185 -33.54 -3.38 -7.73
C MET A 185 -33.33 -2.52 -6.48
N LEU A 186 -32.09 -2.34 -5.99
CA LEU A 186 -31.81 -1.46 -4.85
C LEU A 186 -32.25 -0.01 -5.05
N LYS A 187 -32.34 0.44 -6.31
CA LYS A 187 -32.84 1.78 -6.65
C LYS A 187 -34.36 1.91 -6.50
N GLU A 188 -35.06 0.80 -6.67
CA GLU A 188 -36.52 0.70 -6.71
C GLU A 188 -37.10 0.28 -5.35
N MET A 189 -36.27 -0.30 -4.47
CA MET A 189 -36.62 -0.62 -3.09
C MET A 189 -37.02 0.62 -2.29
N ASN A 190 -37.93 0.42 -1.32
CA ASN A 190 -38.25 1.49 -0.38
C ASN A 190 -37.00 1.86 0.45
N PRO A 191 -36.91 3.11 0.96
CA PRO A 191 -35.72 3.59 1.66
C PRO A 191 -35.33 2.75 2.88
N THR A 192 -36.30 2.18 3.58
CA THR A 192 -36.08 1.37 4.80
C THR A 192 -35.36 0.08 4.47
N GLU A 193 -35.84 -0.67 3.49
CA GLU A 193 -35.24 -1.93 3.04
C GLU A 193 -33.89 -1.70 2.37
N ARG A 194 -33.80 -0.69 1.48
CA ARG A 194 -32.52 -0.32 0.86
C ARG A 194 -31.47 0.02 1.92
N ASN A 195 -31.83 0.84 2.92
CA ASN A 195 -30.87 1.22 3.95
C ASN A 195 -30.48 0.04 4.85
N ARG A 196 -31.38 -0.94 5.09
CA ARG A 196 -31.04 -2.19 5.76
C ARG A 196 -29.95 -2.95 5.00
N VAL A 197 -30.13 -3.18 3.70
CA VAL A 197 -29.13 -3.84 2.84
C VAL A 197 -27.81 -3.07 2.86
N LEU A 198 -27.85 -1.74 2.70
CA LEU A 198 -26.64 -0.92 2.70
C LEU A 198 -25.90 -0.95 4.04
N ARG A 199 -26.59 -1.07 5.18
CA ARG A 199 -25.96 -1.25 6.50
C ARG A 199 -25.26 -2.60 6.61
N GLU A 200 -25.90 -3.68 6.18
CA GLU A 200 -25.27 -5.01 6.15
C GLU A 200 -24.05 -5.04 5.22
N LEU A 201 -24.11 -4.37 4.06
CA LEU A 201 -22.94 -4.27 3.17
C LEU A 201 -21.78 -3.50 3.80
N LYS A 202 -22.05 -2.54 4.70
CA LYS A 202 -21.02 -1.80 5.44
C LYS A 202 -20.38 -2.61 6.56
N THR A 203 -21.03 -3.67 7.05
CA THR A 203 -20.42 -4.53 8.08
C THR A 203 -19.41 -5.50 7.51
N ILE A 204 -19.38 -5.67 6.18
CA ILE A 204 -18.39 -6.51 5.50
C ILE A 204 -17.01 -5.90 5.73
N PRO A 205 -16.08 -6.64 6.37
CA PRO A 205 -14.73 -6.16 6.62
C PRO A 205 -14.11 -5.69 5.30
N GLY A 206 -13.73 -4.42 5.29
CA GLY A 206 -13.02 -3.88 4.16
C GLY A 206 -13.85 -3.42 2.96
N VAL A 207 -15.11 -3.11 3.16
CA VAL A 207 -15.97 -2.54 2.12
C VAL A 207 -16.22 -1.06 2.42
N SER A 208 -15.68 -0.17 1.56
CA SER A 208 -15.95 1.26 1.70
C SER A 208 -17.32 1.65 1.12
N SER A 209 -17.93 2.70 1.67
CA SER A 209 -19.19 3.25 1.15
C SER A 209 -19.08 3.66 -0.32
N ALA A 210 -17.90 4.11 -0.76
CA ALA A 210 -17.62 4.42 -2.17
C ALA A 210 -17.62 3.16 -3.06
N LYS A 211 -17.08 2.04 -2.56
CA LYS A 211 -17.09 0.77 -3.28
C LYS A 211 -18.49 0.20 -3.43
N ILE A 212 -19.29 0.24 -2.35
CA ILE A 212 -20.71 -0.13 -2.38
C ILE A 212 -21.43 0.72 -3.42
N ALA A 213 -21.34 2.05 -3.32
CA ALA A 213 -21.99 2.99 -4.23
C ALA A 213 -21.71 2.68 -5.71
N ARG A 214 -20.45 2.41 -6.05
CA ARG A 214 -20.05 2.04 -7.42
C ARG A 214 -20.66 0.72 -7.88
N LEU A 215 -20.70 -0.29 -7.00
CA LEU A 215 -21.18 -1.64 -7.36
C LEU A 215 -22.71 -1.71 -7.45
N VAL A 216 -23.42 -0.99 -6.59
CA VAL A 216 -24.89 -0.97 -6.57
C VAL A 216 -25.50 0.15 -7.42
N GLY A 217 -24.66 1.02 -7.99
CA GLY A 217 -25.08 2.13 -8.84
C GLY A 217 -25.84 3.23 -8.11
N LEU A 218 -25.66 3.38 -6.79
CA LEU A 218 -26.26 4.42 -5.96
C LEU A 218 -25.30 5.59 -5.72
N GLY A 219 -25.83 6.77 -5.42
CA GLY A 219 -25.01 7.92 -5.05
C GLY A 219 -24.28 7.70 -3.73
N ARG A 220 -22.99 8.08 -3.66
CA ARG A 220 -22.14 7.92 -2.47
C ARG A 220 -22.78 8.45 -1.18
N LYS A 221 -23.39 9.65 -1.22
CA LYS A 221 -24.07 10.26 -0.06
C LYS A 221 -25.29 9.46 0.41
N VAL A 222 -25.97 8.74 -0.49
CA VAL A 222 -27.09 7.86 -0.13
C VAL A 222 -26.58 6.67 0.66
N VAL A 223 -25.47 6.08 0.20
CA VAL A 223 -24.83 4.97 0.91
C VAL A 223 -24.28 5.42 2.25
N GLU A 224 -23.56 6.53 2.32
CA GLU A 224 -22.98 7.03 3.58
C GLU A 224 -24.06 7.28 4.66
N ARG A 225 -25.22 7.82 4.28
CA ARG A 225 -26.34 8.14 5.19
C ARG A 225 -27.21 6.94 5.56
N ALA A 226 -27.07 5.82 4.87
CA ALA A 226 -27.86 4.61 5.11
C ALA A 226 -27.53 3.97 6.46
#